data_AF-A0AAU4W2U8-F1
#
_entry.id   AF-A0AAU4W2U8-F1
#
_cell.length_a   1.000
_cell.length_b   1.000
_cell.length_c   1.000
_cell.angle_alpha   90.00
_cell.angle_beta   90.00
_cell.angle_gamma   90.00
#
_symmetry.space_group_name_H-M   'P 1'
#
loop_
_entity.id
_entity.type
_entity.pdbx_description
1 polymer ?
#
loop_
_entity_poly.entity_id
_entity_poly.type
_entity_poly.pdbx_seq_one_letter_code
_entity_poly.pdbx_strand_id
1 'polypeptide(L)'
;MSIELYIELRLHNAGMRVVGFRNTFENGQAPPEACVRHVRDSLAPPGIRRTEVLPFGGDRSDLETAAAVRRLGISLGRRPLGNAVIWLHRNRDPKCTAHGMLVLSEMLCEAARFPALADAMSRIWMTGGRLSAAAPA
;
A
#
# COMPACT_ATOMS: atom_id res chain seq x y z
N MET A 1 -14.16 -6.88 -4.81
CA MET A 1 -13.20 -5.86 -5.27
C MET A 1 -11.81 -6.42 -5.01
N SER A 2 -10.96 -6.47 -6.03
CA SER A 2 -9.56 -6.85 -5.88
C SER A 2 -8.69 -5.84 -6.63
N ILE A 3 -7.44 -5.79 -6.19
CA ILE A 3 -6.37 -5.02 -6.81
C ILE A 3 -5.19 -5.96 -6.99
N GLU A 4 -4.40 -5.72 -8.02
CA GLU A 4 -3.04 -6.24 -8.11
C GLU A 4 -2.07 -5.18 -7.62
N LEU A 5 -1.08 -5.59 -6.83
CA LEU A 5 -0.04 -4.73 -6.31
C LEU A 5 1.28 -5.01 -7.03
N TYR A 6 2.02 -3.94 -7.34
CA TYR A 6 3.38 -4.00 -7.84
C TYR A 6 4.33 -3.70 -6.68
N ILE A 7 5.19 -4.66 -6.37
CA ILE A 7 6.17 -4.56 -5.29
C ILE A 7 7.57 -4.56 -5.91
N GLU A 8 8.35 -3.55 -5.56
CA GLU A 8 9.76 -3.45 -5.90
C GLU A 8 10.61 -4.09 -4.80
N LEU A 9 11.54 -4.95 -5.20
CA LEU A 9 12.52 -5.57 -4.31
C LEU A 9 13.86 -4.85 -4.44
N ARG A 10 14.35 -4.28 -3.35
CA ARG A 10 15.61 -3.52 -3.30
C ARG A 10 16.72 -4.35 -2.65
N LEU A 11 17.69 -4.78 -3.47
CA LEU A 11 18.81 -5.62 -3.04
C LEU A 11 19.70 -4.96 -1.98
N HIS A 12 19.95 -3.65 -2.09
CA HIS A 12 20.94 -2.97 -1.25
C HIS A 12 20.51 -2.80 0.21
N ASN A 13 19.21 -2.94 0.53
CA ASN A 13 18.67 -2.79 1.88
C ASN A 13 17.72 -3.93 2.29
N ALA A 14 17.68 -5.04 1.53
CA ALA A 14 16.65 -6.08 1.63
C ALA A 14 15.22 -5.50 1.76
N GLY A 15 14.99 -4.38 1.08
CA GLY A 15 13.77 -3.59 1.23
C GLY A 15 12.72 -4.05 0.24
N MET A 16 11.47 -4.03 0.67
CA MET A 16 10.32 -4.22 -0.21
C MET A 16 9.47 -2.96 -0.16
N ARG A 17 8.95 -2.52 -1.31
CA ARG A 17 8.11 -1.32 -1.36
C ARG A 17 7.00 -1.50 -2.37
N VAL A 18 5.78 -1.11 -1.99
CA VAL A 18 4.69 -0.99 -2.97
C VAL A 18 5.00 0.20 -3.89
N VAL A 19 5.08 -0.06 -5.19
CA VAL A 19 5.37 0.95 -6.21
C VAL A 19 4.19 1.26 -7.10
N GLY A 20 3.16 0.41 -7.10
CA GLY A 20 1.96 0.68 -7.85
C GLY A 20 0.87 -0.36 -7.63
N PHE A 21 -0.25 -0.14 -8.30
CA PHE A 21 -1.39 -1.03 -8.26
C PHE A 21 -2.25 -0.90 -9.53
N ARG A 22 -3.08 -1.92 -9.78
CA ARG A 22 -4.14 -1.85 -10.78
C ARG A 22 -5.42 -2.53 -10.32
N ASN A 23 -6.54 -2.06 -10.84
CA ASN A 23 -7.82 -2.69 -10.63
C ASN A 23 -7.95 -3.92 -11.55
N THR A 24 -8.30 -5.06 -10.98
CA THR A 24 -8.53 -6.31 -11.74
C THR A 24 -9.96 -6.41 -12.25
N PHE A 25 -10.89 -5.71 -11.61
CA PHE A 25 -12.31 -5.64 -11.99
C PHE A 25 -12.83 -4.24 -11.70
N GLU A 26 -13.67 -3.69 -12.56
CA GLU A 26 -14.47 -2.48 -12.29
C GLU A 26 -15.92 -2.80 -12.69
N ASN A 27 -16.89 -2.54 -11.79
CA ASN A 27 -18.33 -2.83 -12.02
C ASN A 27 -18.65 -4.28 -12.47
N GLY A 28 -17.86 -5.27 -12.04
CA GLY A 28 -18.07 -6.68 -12.39
C GLY A 28 -17.44 -7.13 -13.70
N GLN A 29 -16.73 -6.26 -14.41
CA GLN A 29 -15.98 -6.61 -15.62
C GLN A 29 -14.48 -6.34 -15.44
N ALA A 30 -13.63 -7.11 -16.12
CA ALA A 30 -12.21 -6.77 -16.23
C ALA A 30 -12.09 -5.45 -17.01
N PRO A 31 -11.42 -4.42 -16.49
CA PRO A 31 -11.32 -3.16 -17.19
C PRO A 31 -10.65 -3.38 -18.56
N PRO A 32 -11.21 -2.80 -19.65
CA PRO A 32 -10.73 -3.04 -21.02
C PRO A 32 -9.27 -2.64 -21.22
N GLU A 33 -8.77 -1.72 -20.40
CA GLU A 33 -7.36 -1.41 -20.27
C GLU A 33 -7.01 -1.26 -18.78
N ALA A 34 -6.29 -2.23 -18.24
CA ALA A 34 -5.85 -2.19 -16.85
C ALA A 34 -4.73 -1.16 -16.68
N CYS A 35 -5.10 0.12 -16.50
CA CYS A 35 -4.17 1.21 -16.20
C CYS A 35 -3.45 0.93 -14.88
N VAL A 36 -2.12 0.94 -14.90
CA VAL A 36 -1.33 0.85 -13.67
C VAL A 36 -1.06 2.23 -13.12
N ARG A 37 -1.43 2.41 -11.85
CA ARG A 37 -1.07 3.60 -11.08
C ARG A 37 0.21 3.32 -10.34
N HIS A 38 1.22 4.16 -10.52
CA HIS A 38 2.50 3.99 -9.85
C HIS A 38 2.98 5.31 -9.25
N VAL A 39 3.77 5.19 -8.19
CA VAL A 39 4.35 6.34 -7.49
C VAL A 39 5.37 7.06 -8.37
N ARG A 40 5.50 8.39 -8.17
CA ARG A 40 6.29 9.27 -9.05
C ARG A 40 7.79 8.97 -9.09
N ASP A 41 8.29 8.30 -8.06
CA ASP A 41 9.69 7.96 -7.85
C ASP A 41 9.98 6.49 -8.19
N SER A 42 9.08 5.82 -8.92
CA SER A 42 9.31 4.49 -9.48
C SER A 42 9.04 4.49 -10.98
N LEU A 43 9.76 3.64 -11.70
CA LEU A 43 9.56 3.43 -13.12
C LEU A 43 8.24 2.69 -13.36
N ALA A 44 7.58 3.02 -14.46
CA ALA A 44 6.45 2.25 -14.95
C ALA A 44 6.86 0.77 -15.09
N PRO A 45 6.08 -0.20 -14.56
CA PRO A 45 6.41 -1.61 -14.73
C PRO A 45 6.49 -1.98 -16.22
N PRO A 46 7.49 -2.78 -16.64
CA PRO A 46 7.70 -3.12 -18.04
C PRO A 46 6.53 -3.94 -18.59
N GLY A 47 6.24 -3.79 -19.88
CA GLY A 47 5.16 -4.52 -20.55
C GLY A 47 3.75 -3.94 -20.33
N ILE A 48 3.64 -2.81 -19.64
CA ILE A 48 2.36 -2.14 -19.36
C ILE A 48 2.15 -0.98 -20.31
N ARG A 49 1.06 -1.04 -21.08
CA ARG A 49 0.76 -0.06 -22.13
C ARG A 49 0.24 1.28 -21.61
N ARG A 50 -0.44 1.27 -20.46
CA ARG A 50 -1.10 2.44 -19.90
C ARG A 50 -0.74 2.59 -18.43
N THR A 51 -0.13 3.72 -18.10
CA THR A 51 0.25 4.06 -16.73
C THR A 51 -0.24 5.44 -16.34
N GLU A 52 -0.43 5.63 -15.05
CA GLU A 52 -0.79 6.89 -14.41
C GLU A 52 0.18 7.12 -13.26
N VAL A 53 0.81 8.30 -13.23
CA VAL A 53 1.75 8.68 -12.18
C VAL A 53 0.98 9.31 -11.02
N LEU A 54 1.10 8.72 -9.84
CA LEU A 54 0.54 9.26 -8.60
C LEU A 54 1.32 10.52 -8.18
N PRO A 55 0.66 11.51 -7.54
CA PRO A 55 1.30 12.79 -7.20
C PRO A 55 2.27 12.71 -6.00
N PHE A 56 2.58 11.51 -5.50
CA PHE A 56 3.43 11.26 -4.35
C PHE A 56 4.40 10.11 -4.62
N GLY A 57 5.47 10.05 -3.82
CA GLY A 57 6.42 8.96 -3.83
C GLY A 57 5.97 7.77 -3.00
N GLY A 58 6.60 6.62 -3.19
CA GLY A 58 6.25 5.38 -2.48
C GLY A 58 7.06 5.11 -1.22
N ASP A 59 8.07 5.93 -0.91
CA ASP A 59 8.79 5.82 0.36
C ASP A 59 7.86 6.19 1.52
N ARG A 60 8.13 5.60 2.70
CA ARG A 60 7.27 5.76 3.88
C ARG A 60 7.00 7.24 4.21
N SER A 61 8.02 8.08 4.18
CA SER A 61 7.89 9.52 4.47
C SER A 61 6.99 10.25 3.48
N ASP A 62 7.03 9.87 2.21
CA ASP A 62 6.18 10.45 1.17
C ASP A 62 4.73 10.04 1.36
N LEU A 63 4.49 8.75 1.66
CA LEU A 63 3.16 8.22 1.94
C LEU A 63 2.55 8.84 3.20
N GLU A 64 3.32 8.99 4.28
CA GLU A 64 2.89 9.70 5.49
C GLU A 64 2.49 11.15 5.20
N THR A 65 3.31 11.85 4.43
CA THR A 65 3.08 13.25 4.06
C THR A 65 1.83 13.39 3.20
N ALA A 66 1.70 12.58 2.15
CA ALA A 66 0.55 12.62 1.25
C ALA A 66 -0.76 12.21 1.93
N ALA A 67 -0.70 11.25 2.85
CA ALA A 67 -1.85 10.82 3.65
C ALA A 67 -2.18 11.77 4.82
N ALA A 68 -1.30 12.75 5.09
CA ALA A 68 -1.32 13.62 6.27
C ALA A 68 -1.49 12.84 7.58
N VAL A 69 -0.74 11.75 7.74
CA VAL A 69 -0.79 10.87 8.90
C VAL A 69 0.59 10.28 9.18
N ARG A 70 0.94 10.11 10.47
CA ARG A 70 2.14 9.37 10.86
C ARG A 70 1.86 7.88 10.91
N ARG A 71 2.88 7.05 10.66
CA ARG A 71 2.81 5.58 10.76
C ARG A 71 2.14 5.11 12.05
N LEU A 72 2.56 5.62 13.21
CA LEU A 72 1.96 5.23 14.50
C LEU A 72 0.49 5.64 14.67
N GLY A 73 0.00 6.54 13.82
CA GLY A 73 -1.39 7.01 13.81
C GLY A 73 -2.34 6.13 12.98
N ILE A 74 -1.81 5.24 12.12
CA ILE A 74 -2.65 4.40 11.25
C ILE A 74 -3.16 3.18 12.02
N SER A 75 -4.40 2.78 11.72
CA SER A 75 -4.94 1.52 12.20
C SER A 75 -4.59 0.40 11.24
N LEU A 76 -4.18 -0.75 11.77
CA LEU A 76 -3.88 -1.98 11.05
C LEU A 76 -4.85 -3.09 11.45
N GLY A 77 -4.88 -4.16 10.66
CA GLY A 77 -5.76 -5.32 10.86
C GLY A 77 -6.66 -5.57 9.64
N ARG A 78 -7.55 -6.55 9.74
CA ARG A 78 -8.36 -7.03 8.61
C ARG A 78 -9.24 -5.95 8.00
N ARG A 79 -9.91 -5.15 8.83
CA ARG A 79 -10.79 -4.07 8.35
C ARG A 79 -10.00 -2.91 7.72
N PRO A 80 -8.92 -2.38 8.34
CA PRO A 80 -8.06 -1.40 7.68
C PRO A 80 -7.46 -1.88 6.35
N LEU A 81 -7.03 -3.15 6.26
CA LEU A 81 -6.57 -3.75 5.00
C LEU A 81 -7.66 -3.70 3.91
N GLY A 82 -8.90 -4.09 4.26
CA GLY A 82 -10.03 -4.02 3.34
C GLY A 82 -10.35 -2.59 2.89
N ASN A 83 -10.30 -1.63 3.81
CA ASN A 83 -10.48 -0.21 3.48
C ASN A 83 -9.38 0.30 2.55
N ALA A 84 -8.13 -0.11 2.77
CA ALA A 84 -7.00 0.24 1.90
C ALA A 84 -7.24 -0.23 0.46
N VAL A 85 -7.70 -1.48 0.28
CA VAL A 85 -8.08 -2.00 -1.04
C VAL A 85 -9.20 -1.16 -1.67
N ILE A 86 -10.21 -0.75 -0.90
CA ILE A 86 -11.31 0.10 -1.40
C ILE A 86 -10.79 1.48 -1.83
N TRP A 87 -9.88 2.10 -1.07
CA TRP A 87 -9.30 3.39 -1.42
C TRP A 87 -8.49 3.33 -2.71
N LEU A 88 -7.62 2.32 -2.84
CA LEU A 88 -6.87 2.10 -4.09
C LEU A 88 -7.81 1.82 -5.25
N HIS A 89 -8.84 1.02 -5.04
CA HIS A 89 -9.79 0.70 -6.08
C HIS A 89 -10.53 1.94 -6.61
N ARG A 90 -10.95 2.83 -5.70
CA ARG A 90 -11.65 4.07 -6.06
C ARG A 90 -10.70 5.11 -6.67
N ASN A 91 -9.49 5.24 -6.13
CA ASN A 91 -8.46 6.21 -6.53
C ASN A 91 -8.99 7.62 -6.88
N ARG A 92 -9.90 8.17 -6.07
CA ARG A 92 -10.49 9.51 -6.33
C ARG A 92 -9.80 10.65 -5.58
N ASP A 93 -9.26 10.34 -4.41
CA ASP A 93 -8.58 11.29 -3.54
C ASP A 93 -7.14 10.80 -3.31
N PRO A 94 -6.12 11.53 -3.78
CA PRO A 94 -4.72 11.18 -3.56
C PRO A 94 -4.37 10.93 -2.09
N LYS A 95 -4.99 11.66 -1.15
CA LYS A 95 -4.75 11.48 0.28
C LYS A 95 -5.23 10.11 0.76
N CYS A 96 -6.44 9.70 0.35
CA CYS A 96 -6.97 8.36 0.64
C CYS A 96 -6.17 7.26 -0.07
N THR A 97 -5.75 7.48 -1.32
CA THR A 97 -4.89 6.53 -2.05
C THR A 97 -3.56 6.34 -1.32
N ALA A 98 -2.89 7.43 -0.92
CA ALA A 98 -1.63 7.38 -0.16
C ALA A 98 -1.81 6.65 1.18
N HIS A 99 -2.92 6.91 1.90
CA HIS A 99 -3.22 6.21 3.15
C HIS A 99 -3.40 4.70 2.92
N GLY A 100 -4.12 4.30 1.87
CA GLY A 100 -4.28 2.89 1.52
C GLY A 100 -2.94 2.23 1.18
N MET A 101 -2.09 2.91 0.41
CA MET A 101 -0.75 2.41 0.10
C MET A 101 0.12 2.30 1.35
N LEU A 102 0.04 3.25 2.28
CA LEU A 102 0.77 3.21 3.56
C LEU A 102 0.36 1.98 4.40
N VAL A 103 -0.94 1.73 4.54
CA VAL A 103 -1.45 0.55 5.27
C VAL A 103 -0.97 -0.74 4.62
N LEU A 104 -1.03 -0.86 3.28
CA LEU A 104 -0.58 -2.06 2.57
C LEU A 104 0.94 -2.25 2.67
N SER A 105 1.73 -1.18 2.57
CA SER A 105 3.18 -1.23 2.76
C SER A 105 3.54 -1.75 4.15
N GLU A 106 2.88 -1.27 5.20
CA GLU A 106 3.13 -1.76 6.57
C GLU A 106 2.72 -3.23 6.73
N MET A 107 1.51 -3.59 6.29
CA MET A 107 0.97 -4.94 6.50
C MET A 107 1.61 -6.02 5.62
N LEU A 108 2.25 -5.65 4.51
CA LEU A 108 2.85 -6.59 3.56
C LEU A 108 4.37 -6.48 3.54
N CYS A 109 4.90 -5.31 3.22
CA CYS A 109 6.34 -5.13 3.04
C CYS A 109 7.08 -5.12 4.38
N GLU A 110 6.63 -4.33 5.34
CA GLU A 110 7.28 -4.25 6.65
C GLU A 110 7.06 -5.54 7.46
N ALA A 111 5.85 -6.11 7.44
CA ALA A 111 5.57 -7.37 8.10
C ALA A 111 6.42 -8.54 7.57
N ALA A 112 6.64 -8.61 6.26
CA ALA A 112 7.51 -9.63 5.67
C ALA A 112 9.01 -9.39 5.95
N ARG A 113 9.41 -8.15 6.26
CA ARG A 113 10.77 -7.80 6.66
C ARG A 113 11.04 -8.03 8.15
N PHE A 114 10.06 -7.79 9.01
CA PHE A 114 10.21 -7.80 10.46
C PHE A 114 9.24 -8.79 11.13
N PRO A 115 9.70 -10.00 11.49
CA PRO A 115 8.84 -11.02 12.11
C PRO A 115 8.13 -10.56 13.38
N ALA A 116 8.78 -9.74 14.21
CA ALA A 116 8.16 -9.16 15.41
C ALA A 116 6.97 -8.25 15.09
N LEU A 117 7.03 -7.55 13.95
CA LEU A 117 5.95 -6.71 13.47
C LEU A 117 4.78 -7.55 12.97
N ALA A 118 5.06 -8.61 12.19
CA ALA A 118 4.04 -9.55 11.74
C ALA A 118 3.31 -10.21 12.93
N ASP A 119 4.06 -10.63 13.96
CA ASP A 119 3.51 -11.19 15.19
C ASP A 119 2.64 -10.16 15.93
N ALA A 120 3.09 -8.91 16.08
CA ALA A 120 2.29 -7.84 16.67
C ALA A 120 1.00 -7.54 15.88
N MET A 121 1.08 -7.51 14.55
CA MET A 121 -0.09 -7.35 13.68
C MET A 121 -1.07 -8.52 13.80
N SER A 122 -0.58 -9.75 13.98
CA SER A 122 -1.42 -10.95 14.12
C SER A 122 -2.35 -10.85 15.33
N ARG A 123 -1.85 -10.30 16.46
CA ARG A 123 -2.63 -10.09 17.69
C ARG A 123 -3.79 -9.11 17.53
N ILE A 124 -3.67 -8.17 16.59
CA ILE A 124 -4.70 -7.16 16.31
C ILE A 124 -5.45 -7.45 15.00
N TRP A 125 -5.28 -8.63 14.39
CA TRP A 125 -5.83 -8.92 13.07
C TRP A 125 -7.35 -8.74 12.99
N MET A 126 -8.08 -9.32 13.95
CA MET A 126 -9.55 -9.29 13.96
C MET A 126 -10.12 -8.03 14.61
N THR A 127 -9.50 -7.55 15.69
CA THR A 127 -9.96 -6.38 16.44
C THR A 127 -9.60 -5.06 15.75
N GLY A 128 -8.52 -5.07 14.97
CA GLY A 128 -7.86 -3.87 14.49
C GLY A 128 -7.19 -3.09 15.61
N GLY A 129 -6.27 -2.22 15.25
CA GLY A 129 -5.62 -1.36 16.25
C GLY A 129 -4.42 -0.63 15.70
N ARG A 130 -3.84 0.23 16.53
CA ARG A 130 -2.53 0.83 16.26
C ARG A 130 -1.46 -0.07 16.84
N LEU A 131 -0.31 -0.13 16.18
CA LEU A 131 0.85 -0.77 16.78
C LEU A 131 1.42 0.13 17.87
N SER A 132 1.80 -0.48 18.99
CA SER A 132 2.52 0.22 20.05
C SER A 132 3.91 0.61 19.55
N ALA A 133 4.42 1.76 20.00
CA ALA A 133 5.75 2.26 19.64
C ALA A 133 6.90 1.28 19.99
N ALA A 134 6.63 0.28 20.85
CA ALA A 134 7.60 -0.72 21.27
C ALA A 134 7.84 -1.86 20.26
N ALA A 135 7.08 -1.96 19.17
CA ALA A 135 7.36 -2.95 18.12
C ALA A 135 8.51 -2.45 17.24
N PRO A 136 9.71 -3.08 17.27
CA PRO A 136 10.81 -2.65 16.43
C PRO A 136 10.45 -2.85 14.95
N ALA A 137 10.73 -1.82 14.17
CA ALA A 137 10.81 -1.87 12.71
C ALA A 137 12.26 -1.68 12.27
#